data_AF-A0ABD6IYK3-F1
#
_entry.id   AF-A0ABD6IYK3-F1
#
_cell.length_a   1.000
_cell.length_b   1.000
_cell.length_c   1.000
_cell.angle_alpha   90.00
_cell.angle_beta   90.00
_cell.angle_gamma   90.00
#
_symmetry.space_group_name_H-M   'P 1'
#
loop_
_entity.id
_entity.type
_entity.pdbx_description
1 polymer ?
#
loop_
_entity_poly.entity_id
_entity_poly.type
_entity_poly.pdbx_seq_one_letter_code
_entity_poly.pdbx_strand_id
1 'polypeptide(L)'
;IKAKQAAGKKVIVSIGGQNGTISVSDSASATNFANSVYSLMQTYGFDGVDIDLENGLNATYMTQALRALSAKAGPSLIITMAPQTIDMQSTSASYFQTALNVKDILTVVNTQYYNSGSMLGCDGKVYSQGTVDFLTALACIQLQGGLSPSQIGLGLPASTSAAGSGYVSPSVVDNALDCLAAGTNCGSFKPSKTYPDLRGAMTWSTNWDASNGNGWSATVGSHVHAMP
;
A
#
# COMPACT_ATOMS: atom_id res chain seq x y z
N ILE A 1 13.12 15.94 7.55
CA ILE A 1 13.51 14.82 6.65
C ILE A 1 14.82 14.18 7.12
N LYS A 2 15.98 14.85 6.98
CA LYS A 2 17.30 14.31 7.36
C LYS A 2 17.38 13.64 8.76
N ALA A 3 16.80 14.25 9.80
CA ALA A 3 16.79 13.65 11.14
C ALA A 3 16.04 12.31 11.21
N LYS A 4 14.96 12.13 10.43
CA LYS A 4 14.23 10.85 10.35
C LYS A 4 15.07 9.80 9.60
N GLN A 5 15.75 10.18 8.54
CA GLN A 5 16.67 9.31 7.80
C GLN A 5 17.87 8.87 8.62
N ALA A 6 18.47 9.78 9.41
CA ALA A 6 19.54 9.45 10.36
C ALA A 6 19.09 8.44 11.43
N ALA A 7 17.80 8.41 11.75
CA ALA A 7 17.17 7.42 12.63
C ALA A 7 16.67 6.16 11.88
N GLY A 8 17.14 5.93 10.65
CA GLY A 8 16.81 4.77 9.83
C GLY A 8 15.43 4.78 9.19
N LYS A 9 14.69 5.90 9.25
CA LYS A 9 13.34 5.99 8.66
C LYS A 9 13.41 6.49 7.21
N LYS A 10 12.52 5.97 6.37
CA LYS A 10 12.34 6.45 4.99
C LYS A 10 11.28 7.54 4.94
N VAL A 11 11.54 8.60 4.19
CA VAL A 11 10.57 9.67 3.94
C VAL A 11 10.37 9.78 2.44
N ILE A 12 9.16 9.47 1.98
CA ILE A 12 8.78 9.51 0.56
C ILE A 12 7.73 10.61 0.32
N VAL A 13 7.58 11.04 -0.93
CA VAL A 13 6.52 11.95 -1.34
C VAL A 13 5.36 11.16 -1.94
N SER A 14 4.14 11.34 -1.42
CA SER A 14 2.94 10.76 -2.02
C SER A 14 2.35 11.70 -3.06
N ILE A 15 1.94 11.16 -4.20
CA ILE A 15 1.35 11.89 -5.32
C ILE A 15 -0.07 11.37 -5.52
N GLY A 16 -1.05 12.27 -5.34
CA GLY A 16 -2.46 11.97 -5.52
C GLY A 16 -3.30 12.41 -4.33
N GLY A 17 -3.95 11.45 -3.68
CA GLY A 17 -4.99 11.62 -2.66
C GLY A 17 -6.35 11.98 -3.25
N GLN A 18 -7.38 11.98 -2.40
CA GLN A 18 -8.78 12.23 -2.75
C GLN A 18 -9.03 13.43 -3.70
N ASN A 19 -8.27 14.52 -3.53
CA ASN A 19 -8.41 15.75 -4.36
C ASN A 19 -7.30 15.89 -5.42
N GLY A 20 -6.49 14.87 -5.63
CA GLY A 20 -5.43 14.83 -6.63
C GLY A 20 -6.02 14.76 -8.04
N THR A 21 -5.51 15.61 -8.94
CA THR A 21 -5.95 15.67 -10.35
C THR A 21 -4.82 15.32 -11.32
N ILE A 22 -3.84 14.52 -10.87
CA ILE A 22 -2.68 14.15 -11.66
C ILE A 22 -3.12 13.11 -12.70
N SER A 23 -2.71 13.29 -13.96
CA SER A 23 -2.92 12.31 -15.02
C SER A 23 -1.60 11.98 -15.69
N VAL A 24 -1.31 10.68 -15.83
CA VAL A 24 -0.17 10.15 -16.58
C VAL A 24 -0.73 9.25 -17.68
N SER A 25 -1.06 9.85 -18.82
CA SER A 25 -1.89 9.24 -19.88
C SER A 25 -1.25 9.23 -21.27
N ASP A 26 -0.02 9.72 -21.38
CA ASP A 26 0.80 9.66 -22.59
C ASP A 26 2.31 9.70 -22.24
N SER A 27 3.16 9.55 -23.26
CA SER A 27 4.62 9.53 -23.07
C SER A 27 5.18 10.87 -22.53
N ALA A 28 4.56 11.99 -22.90
CA ALA A 28 5.00 13.32 -22.47
C ALA A 28 4.70 13.54 -20.97
N SER A 29 3.47 13.23 -20.54
CA SER A 29 3.05 13.27 -19.13
C SER A 29 3.84 12.28 -18.28
N ALA A 30 4.17 11.08 -18.78
CA ALA A 30 5.05 10.14 -18.09
C ALA A 30 6.47 10.71 -17.87
N THR A 31 7.03 11.36 -18.88
CA THR A 31 8.33 12.04 -18.78
C THR A 31 8.28 13.20 -17.79
N ASN A 32 7.23 14.02 -17.85
CA ASN A 32 7.03 15.15 -16.95
C ASN A 32 6.88 14.70 -15.50
N PHE A 33 6.13 13.62 -15.25
CA PHE A 33 5.98 13.01 -13.93
C PHE A 33 7.34 12.58 -13.37
N ALA A 34 8.12 11.80 -14.13
CA ALA A 34 9.43 11.33 -13.67
C ALA A 34 10.38 12.50 -13.36
N ASN A 35 10.40 13.53 -14.20
CA ASN A 35 11.25 14.71 -14.00
C ASN A 35 10.83 15.54 -12.78
N SER A 36 9.54 15.78 -12.59
CA SER A 36 9.04 16.61 -11.49
C SER A 36 9.19 15.91 -10.15
N VAL A 37 8.86 14.62 -10.07
CA VAL A 37 9.07 13.81 -8.85
C VAL A 37 10.55 13.74 -8.50
N TYR A 38 11.42 13.49 -9.47
CA TYR A 38 12.87 13.50 -9.23
C TYR A 38 13.36 14.87 -8.72
N SER A 39 12.86 15.96 -9.29
CA SER A 39 13.17 17.32 -8.81
C SER A 39 12.74 17.54 -7.36
N LEU A 40 11.55 17.09 -6.96
CA LEU A 40 11.09 17.12 -5.57
C LEU A 40 12.02 16.30 -4.66
N MET A 41 12.42 15.10 -5.10
CA MET A 41 13.36 14.27 -4.35
C MET A 41 14.70 14.97 -4.13
N GLN A 42 15.27 15.60 -5.16
CA GLN A 42 16.53 16.34 -5.03
C GLN A 42 16.39 17.57 -4.13
N THR A 43 15.26 18.28 -4.22
CA THR A 43 15.03 19.51 -3.46
C THR A 43 14.85 19.24 -1.97
N TYR A 44 14.05 18.23 -1.62
CA TYR A 44 13.66 17.97 -0.22
C TYR A 44 14.41 16.78 0.41
N GLY A 45 15.10 15.98 -0.39
CA GLY A 45 15.82 14.79 0.05
C GLY A 45 14.91 13.60 0.34
N PHE A 46 13.82 13.42 -0.43
CA PHE A 46 12.95 12.24 -0.30
C PHE A 46 13.66 10.97 -0.78
N ASP A 47 13.41 9.85 -0.10
CA ASP A 47 13.92 8.51 -0.45
C ASP A 47 13.18 7.90 -1.66
N GLY A 48 12.06 8.48 -2.07
CA GLY A 48 11.27 7.99 -3.20
C GLY A 48 9.84 8.52 -3.25
N VAL A 49 8.95 7.74 -3.86
CA VAL A 49 7.59 8.17 -4.22
C VAL A 49 6.54 7.13 -3.82
N ASP A 50 5.37 7.62 -3.45
CA ASP A 50 4.14 6.84 -3.27
C ASP A 50 3.10 7.25 -4.33
N ILE A 51 2.45 6.26 -4.95
CA ILE A 51 1.44 6.46 -5.99
C ILE A 51 0.05 6.24 -5.40
N ASP A 52 -0.68 7.34 -5.23
CA ASP A 52 -2.00 7.40 -4.59
C ASP A 52 -3.02 8.12 -5.50
N LEU A 53 -2.99 7.84 -6.81
CA LEU A 53 -3.88 8.46 -7.79
C LEU A 53 -5.28 7.82 -7.75
N GLU A 54 -6.23 8.52 -7.13
CA GLU A 54 -7.62 8.04 -7.01
C GLU A 54 -8.51 8.40 -8.22
N ASN A 55 -8.01 9.23 -9.14
CA ASN A 55 -8.71 9.69 -10.34
C ASN A 55 -8.45 8.81 -11.59
N GLY A 56 -7.91 7.61 -11.39
CA GLY A 56 -7.60 6.64 -12.43
C GLY A 56 -6.12 6.56 -12.80
N LEU A 57 -5.69 5.37 -13.23
CA LEU A 57 -4.31 5.06 -13.59
C LEU A 57 -4.24 4.40 -14.97
N ASN A 58 -3.31 4.85 -15.81
CA ASN A 58 -2.95 4.18 -17.06
C ASN A 58 -1.69 3.34 -16.87
N ALA A 59 -1.83 2.01 -16.96
CA ALA A 59 -0.73 1.11 -16.62
C ALA A 59 0.48 1.26 -17.53
N THR A 60 0.28 1.51 -18.83
CA THR A 60 1.35 1.70 -19.82
C THR A 60 2.21 2.90 -19.44
N TYR A 61 1.59 4.07 -19.26
CA TYR A 61 2.33 5.31 -19.06
C TYR A 61 2.81 5.49 -17.62
N MET A 62 2.12 4.96 -16.62
CA MET A 62 2.65 4.92 -15.26
C MET A 62 3.85 3.99 -15.15
N THR A 63 3.83 2.82 -15.82
CA THR A 63 5.02 1.96 -15.92
C THR A 63 6.19 2.72 -16.54
N GLN A 64 5.97 3.41 -17.66
CA GLN A 64 7.00 4.24 -18.30
C GLN A 64 7.55 5.31 -17.34
N ALA A 65 6.68 6.02 -16.62
CA ALA A 65 7.07 7.08 -15.69
C ALA A 65 7.92 6.55 -14.53
N LEU A 66 7.51 5.44 -13.90
CA LEU A 66 8.24 4.84 -12.78
C LEU A 66 9.60 4.28 -13.21
N ARG A 67 9.69 3.69 -14.41
CA ARG A 67 10.97 3.23 -14.99
C ARG A 67 11.91 4.41 -15.26
N ALA A 68 11.39 5.51 -15.82
CA ALA A 68 12.18 6.71 -16.05
C ALA A 68 12.65 7.37 -14.74
N LEU A 69 11.82 7.35 -13.68
CA LEU A 69 12.19 7.83 -12.36
C LEU A 69 13.27 6.94 -11.73
N SER A 70 13.11 5.63 -11.78
CA SER A 70 14.10 4.65 -11.28
C SER A 70 15.46 4.81 -11.96
N ALA A 71 15.49 5.04 -13.28
CA ALA A 71 16.73 5.31 -14.01
C ALA A 71 17.46 6.59 -13.54
N LYS A 72 16.72 7.59 -13.04
CA LYS A 72 17.30 8.84 -12.49
C LYS A 72 17.77 8.69 -11.05
N ALA A 73 16.94 8.05 -10.21
CA ALA A 73 17.17 7.95 -8.77
C ALA A 73 18.10 6.80 -8.37
N GLY A 74 18.21 5.77 -9.21
CA GLY A 74 19.04 4.60 -8.95
C GLY A 74 18.36 3.55 -8.03
N PRO A 75 19.10 2.49 -7.68
CA PRO A 75 18.55 1.30 -7.02
C PRO A 75 18.08 1.52 -5.57
N SER A 76 18.39 2.68 -4.98
CA SER A 76 17.95 3.05 -3.63
C SER A 76 16.53 3.60 -3.57
N LEU A 77 15.91 3.85 -4.73
CA LEU A 77 14.59 4.45 -4.84
C LEU A 77 13.53 3.59 -4.15
N ILE A 78 12.78 4.21 -3.23
CA ILE A 78 11.59 3.60 -2.65
C ILE A 78 10.39 3.91 -3.54
N ILE A 79 9.66 2.88 -3.96
CA ILE A 79 8.40 3.02 -4.70
C ILE A 79 7.32 2.31 -3.92
N THR A 80 6.30 3.05 -3.49
CA THR A 80 5.09 2.48 -2.90
C THR A 80 3.86 2.86 -3.71
N MET A 81 2.78 2.13 -3.50
CA MET A 81 1.48 2.41 -4.11
C MET A 81 0.39 2.25 -3.05
N ALA A 82 -0.64 3.08 -3.09
CA ALA A 82 -1.80 3.02 -2.21
C ALA A 82 -3.10 2.85 -3.01
N PRO A 83 -3.26 1.77 -3.81
CA PRO A 83 -4.48 1.57 -4.60
C PRO A 83 -5.71 1.40 -3.70
N GLN A 84 -6.89 1.79 -4.21
CA GLN A 84 -8.16 1.39 -3.60
C GLN A 84 -8.39 -0.11 -3.85
N THR A 85 -9.31 -0.73 -3.10
CA THR A 85 -9.56 -2.18 -3.25
C THR A 85 -9.99 -2.57 -4.67
N ILE A 86 -10.76 -1.70 -5.35
CA ILE A 86 -11.21 -1.94 -6.73
C ILE A 86 -10.05 -2.09 -7.72
N ASP A 87 -8.92 -1.44 -7.45
CA ASP A 87 -7.78 -1.40 -8.37
C ASP A 87 -6.88 -2.64 -8.25
N MET A 88 -7.19 -3.54 -7.31
CA MET A 88 -6.42 -4.76 -7.00
C MET A 88 -7.24 -6.05 -7.09
N GLN A 89 -8.50 -6.00 -7.56
CA GLN A 89 -9.38 -7.18 -7.68
C GLN A 89 -8.92 -8.22 -8.72
N SER A 90 -8.11 -7.82 -9.70
CA SER A 90 -7.52 -8.73 -10.69
C SER A 90 -6.18 -8.19 -11.21
N THR A 91 -5.32 -9.07 -11.73
CA THR A 91 -4.03 -8.67 -12.31
C THR A 91 -4.14 -7.80 -13.57
N SER A 92 -5.33 -7.73 -14.16
CA SER A 92 -5.67 -6.85 -15.28
C SER A 92 -6.12 -5.44 -14.87
N ALA A 93 -6.38 -5.20 -13.58
CA ALA A 93 -6.68 -3.86 -13.08
C ALA A 93 -5.43 -2.98 -13.17
N SER A 94 -5.58 -1.70 -13.56
CA SER A 94 -4.44 -0.86 -13.96
C SER A 94 -3.35 -0.73 -12.89
N TYR A 95 -3.71 -0.58 -11.61
CA TYR A 95 -2.72 -0.53 -10.53
C TYR A 95 -2.01 -1.86 -10.36
N PHE A 96 -2.74 -2.96 -10.29
CA PHE A 96 -2.13 -4.28 -10.17
C PHE A 96 -1.21 -4.58 -11.36
N GLN A 97 -1.67 -4.32 -12.58
CA GLN A 97 -0.84 -4.47 -13.78
C GLN A 97 0.44 -3.63 -13.69
N THR A 98 0.34 -2.38 -13.21
CA THR A 98 1.51 -1.51 -13.00
C THR A 98 2.45 -2.11 -11.95
N ALA A 99 1.94 -2.52 -10.80
CA ALA A 99 2.71 -3.14 -9.73
C ALA A 99 3.48 -4.37 -10.22
N LEU A 100 2.86 -5.21 -11.05
CA LEU A 100 3.52 -6.35 -11.70
C LEU A 100 4.57 -5.90 -12.72
N ASN A 101 4.27 -4.91 -13.56
CA ASN A 101 5.19 -4.38 -14.57
C ASN A 101 6.45 -3.75 -13.97
N VAL A 102 6.39 -3.23 -12.73
CA VAL A 102 7.52 -2.64 -12.01
C VAL A 102 7.95 -3.45 -10.79
N LYS A 103 7.58 -4.74 -10.73
CA LYS A 103 7.78 -5.59 -9.55
C LYS A 103 9.23 -5.59 -9.04
N ASP A 104 10.22 -5.57 -9.92
CA ASP A 104 11.65 -5.57 -9.57
C ASP A 104 12.15 -4.28 -8.91
N ILE A 105 11.41 -3.17 -9.03
CA ILE A 105 11.74 -1.88 -8.40
C ILE A 105 10.68 -1.42 -7.38
N LEU A 106 9.61 -2.20 -7.20
CA LEU A 106 8.52 -1.91 -6.29
C LEU A 106 8.87 -2.33 -4.86
N THR A 107 8.72 -1.42 -3.90
CA THR A 107 8.98 -1.69 -2.49
C THR A 107 7.77 -2.34 -1.80
N VAL A 108 6.59 -1.73 -1.87
CA VAL A 108 5.35 -2.26 -1.25
C VAL A 108 4.09 -1.62 -1.83
N VAL A 109 3.04 -2.43 -2.00
CA VAL A 109 1.65 -1.99 -2.23
C VAL A 109 0.92 -2.01 -0.90
N ASN A 110 0.44 -0.84 -0.47
CA ASN A 110 -0.34 -0.66 0.74
C ASN A 110 -1.80 -0.39 0.35
N THR A 111 -2.52 -1.42 -0.11
CA THR A 111 -3.93 -1.27 -0.53
C THR A 111 -4.76 -0.64 0.58
N GLN A 112 -5.65 0.28 0.21
CA GLN A 112 -6.55 0.96 1.13
C GLN A 112 -7.75 0.04 1.44
N TYR A 113 -7.72 -0.69 2.55
CA TYR A 113 -8.79 -1.62 2.96
C TYR A 113 -9.94 -0.92 3.69
N TYR A 114 -10.30 0.28 3.24
CA TYR A 114 -11.29 1.15 3.85
C TYR A 114 -11.98 2.03 2.80
N ASN A 115 -13.03 2.77 3.19
CA ASN A 115 -13.90 3.50 2.25
C ASN A 115 -14.35 2.64 1.06
N SER A 116 -14.53 1.34 1.31
CA SER A 116 -14.77 0.34 0.27
C SER A 116 -16.11 -0.34 0.48
N GLY A 117 -16.78 -0.65 -0.63
CA GLY A 117 -17.89 -1.59 -0.62
C GLY A 117 -17.41 -3.00 -0.27
N SER A 118 -18.33 -3.96 -0.28
CA SER A 118 -17.92 -5.36 -0.23
C SER A 118 -17.15 -5.73 -1.50
N MET A 119 -16.15 -6.60 -1.36
CA MET A 119 -15.26 -7.04 -2.44
C MET A 119 -15.18 -8.56 -2.48
N LEU A 120 -14.78 -9.10 -3.63
CA LEU A 120 -14.51 -10.53 -3.73
C LEU A 120 -13.14 -10.83 -3.15
N GLY A 121 -13.02 -11.89 -2.35
CA GLY A 121 -11.73 -12.47 -1.97
C GLY A 121 -11.13 -13.33 -3.08
N CYS A 122 -9.91 -13.82 -2.87
CA CYS A 122 -9.26 -14.74 -3.81
C CYS A 122 -10.00 -16.08 -3.98
N ASP A 123 -10.93 -16.42 -3.08
CA ASP A 123 -11.80 -17.60 -3.17
C ASP A 123 -13.14 -17.31 -3.89
N GLY A 124 -13.32 -16.10 -4.41
CA GLY A 124 -14.52 -15.67 -5.12
C GLY A 124 -15.73 -15.35 -4.23
N LYS A 125 -15.59 -15.37 -2.90
CA LYS A 125 -16.67 -14.98 -1.97
C LYS A 125 -16.65 -13.49 -1.67
N VAL A 126 -17.80 -12.96 -1.27
CA VAL A 126 -17.98 -11.55 -0.91
C VAL A 126 -17.59 -11.32 0.57
N TYR A 127 -16.72 -10.35 0.80
CA TYR A 127 -16.29 -9.90 2.13
C TYR A 127 -16.57 -8.41 2.29
N SER A 128 -16.94 -8.00 3.50
CA SER A 128 -17.20 -6.58 3.83
C SER A 128 -16.07 -6.01 4.69
N GLN A 129 -15.68 -4.76 4.39
CA GLN A 129 -14.67 -4.02 5.15
C GLN A 129 -14.95 -3.98 6.65
N GLY A 130 -13.92 -3.72 7.45
CA GLY A 130 -14.04 -3.71 8.91
C GLY A 130 -13.88 -5.09 9.57
N THR A 131 -13.40 -6.10 8.83
CA THR A 131 -13.26 -7.48 9.33
C THR A 131 -11.89 -8.08 8.99
N VAL A 132 -11.41 -9.01 9.80
CA VAL A 132 -10.18 -9.78 9.52
C VAL A 132 -10.27 -10.54 8.20
N ASP A 133 -11.46 -11.06 7.87
CA ASP A 133 -11.68 -11.81 6.64
C ASP A 133 -11.54 -10.91 5.41
N PHE A 134 -12.01 -9.66 5.46
CA PHE A 134 -11.82 -8.72 4.36
C PHE A 134 -10.34 -8.42 4.10
N LEU A 135 -9.56 -8.19 5.16
CA LEU A 135 -8.12 -7.91 5.02
C LEU A 135 -7.39 -9.10 4.41
N THR A 136 -7.61 -10.28 4.98
CA THR A 136 -6.90 -11.51 4.61
C THR A 136 -7.33 -12.04 3.23
N ALA A 137 -8.63 -12.03 2.92
CA ALA A 137 -9.15 -12.53 1.66
C ALA A 137 -8.79 -11.65 0.45
N LEU A 138 -8.71 -10.33 0.63
CA LEU A 138 -8.27 -9.42 -0.45
C LEU A 138 -6.74 -9.37 -0.57
N ALA A 139 -5.97 -9.38 0.53
CA ALA A 139 -4.51 -9.52 0.47
C ALA A 139 -4.09 -10.81 -0.25
N CYS A 140 -4.87 -11.89 -0.08
CA CYS A 140 -4.68 -13.14 -0.80
C CYS A 140 -4.68 -12.98 -2.33
N ILE A 141 -5.47 -12.06 -2.90
CA ILE A 141 -5.51 -11.81 -4.34
C ILE A 141 -4.14 -11.35 -4.84
N GLN A 142 -3.48 -10.47 -4.07
CA GLN A 142 -2.15 -9.96 -4.39
C GLN A 142 -1.07 -11.02 -4.21
N LEU A 143 -1.14 -11.78 -3.10
CA LEU A 143 -0.21 -12.86 -2.78
C LEU A 143 -0.24 -13.99 -3.81
N GLN A 144 -1.42 -14.32 -4.34
CA GLN A 144 -1.58 -15.34 -5.38
C GLN A 144 -1.44 -14.77 -6.81
N GLY A 145 -1.60 -13.46 -6.98
CA GLY A 145 -1.55 -12.77 -8.26
C GLY A 145 -0.16 -12.32 -8.71
N GLY A 146 0.89 -12.69 -7.97
CA GLY A 146 2.27 -12.60 -8.44
C GLY A 146 3.15 -11.55 -7.74
N LEU A 147 2.63 -10.75 -6.81
CA LEU A 147 3.47 -9.93 -5.93
C LEU A 147 4.16 -10.80 -4.87
N SER A 148 5.38 -10.42 -4.48
CA SER A 148 6.04 -11.11 -3.36
C SER A 148 5.39 -10.67 -2.04
N PRO A 149 5.37 -11.51 -0.98
CA PRO A 149 4.81 -11.12 0.32
C PRO A 149 5.41 -9.82 0.88
N SER A 150 6.72 -9.63 0.68
CA SER A 150 7.45 -8.43 1.08
C SER A 150 7.07 -7.16 0.30
N GLN A 151 6.18 -7.28 -0.68
CA GLN A 151 5.62 -6.17 -1.46
C GLN A 151 4.15 -5.91 -1.13
N ILE A 152 3.61 -6.49 -0.06
CA ILE A 152 2.19 -6.36 0.30
C ILE A 152 2.09 -5.88 1.75
N GLY A 153 1.39 -4.75 1.94
CA GLY A 153 1.07 -4.19 3.23
C GLY A 153 -0.43 -3.91 3.39
N LEU A 154 -0.93 -3.95 4.62
CA LEU A 154 -2.33 -3.72 4.94
C LEU A 154 -2.57 -2.23 5.30
N GLY A 155 -3.21 -1.47 4.41
CA GLY A 155 -3.54 -0.05 4.61
C GLY A 155 -4.88 0.17 5.33
N LEU A 156 -4.85 0.77 6.52
CA LEU A 156 -6.02 0.92 7.40
C LEU A 156 -6.20 2.35 7.95
N PRO A 157 -7.41 2.78 8.31
CA PRO A 157 -7.63 4.03 9.03
C PRO A 157 -7.05 3.95 10.45
N ALA A 158 -6.32 4.99 10.87
CA ALA A 158 -5.72 5.06 12.21
C ALA A 158 -6.76 5.20 13.34
N SER A 159 -7.94 5.73 13.00
CA SER A 159 -9.07 5.94 13.89
C SER A 159 -10.38 5.95 13.10
N THR A 160 -11.50 5.92 13.80
CA THR A 160 -12.84 6.05 13.17
C THR A 160 -13.05 7.38 12.46
N SER A 161 -12.29 8.43 12.80
CA SER A 161 -12.37 9.74 12.14
C SER A 161 -11.51 9.83 10.88
N ALA A 162 -10.61 8.87 10.65
CA ALA A 162 -9.66 8.94 9.55
C ALA A 162 -10.27 8.54 8.19
N ALA A 163 -11.37 7.79 8.20
CA ALA A 163 -12.08 7.35 7.00
C ALA A 163 -13.59 7.36 7.25
N GLY A 164 -14.38 7.48 6.18
CA GLY A 164 -15.84 7.39 6.27
C GLY A 164 -16.33 5.99 6.66
N SER A 165 -15.51 4.96 6.42
CA SER A 165 -15.81 3.58 6.80
C SER A 165 -14.57 2.67 6.73
N GLY A 166 -14.64 1.46 7.30
CA GLY A 166 -13.57 0.45 7.19
C GLY A 166 -12.53 0.45 8.33
N TYR A 167 -12.67 1.32 9.33
CA TYR A 167 -11.86 1.25 10.56
C TYR A 167 -12.05 -0.10 11.27
N VAL A 168 -10.94 -0.62 11.81
CA VAL A 168 -10.91 -1.78 12.71
C VAL A 168 -10.05 -1.48 13.92
N SER A 169 -10.26 -2.20 15.03
CA SER A 169 -9.33 -2.11 16.17
C SER A 169 -7.93 -2.60 15.75
N PRO A 170 -6.85 -2.06 16.35
CA PRO A 170 -5.48 -2.51 16.06
C PRO A 170 -5.29 -4.03 16.15
N SER A 171 -5.92 -4.69 17.13
CA SER A 171 -5.91 -6.15 17.28
C SER A 171 -6.44 -6.93 16.07
N VAL A 172 -7.36 -6.35 15.28
CA VAL A 172 -7.86 -6.98 14.05
C VAL A 172 -6.81 -6.91 12.94
N VAL A 173 -6.00 -5.85 12.92
CA VAL A 173 -4.85 -5.74 12.01
C VAL A 173 -3.81 -6.79 12.39
N ASP A 174 -3.46 -6.92 13.67
CA ASP A 174 -2.52 -7.93 14.17
C ASP A 174 -3.00 -9.35 13.84
N ASN A 175 -4.30 -9.65 14.05
CA ASN A 175 -4.89 -10.93 13.68
C ASN A 175 -4.81 -11.21 12.17
N ALA A 176 -4.99 -10.19 11.32
CA ALA A 176 -4.87 -10.37 9.87
C ALA A 176 -3.42 -10.63 9.46
N LEU A 177 -2.45 -9.94 10.09
CA LEU A 177 -1.02 -10.16 9.88
C LEU A 177 -0.62 -11.58 10.30
N ASP A 178 -1.05 -12.02 11.48
CA ASP A 178 -0.84 -13.38 11.98
C ASP A 178 -1.45 -14.43 11.06
N CYS A 179 -2.65 -14.18 10.56
CA CYS A 179 -3.34 -15.10 9.67
C CYS A 179 -2.57 -15.29 8.36
N LEU A 180 -2.09 -14.19 7.78
CA LEU A 180 -1.32 -14.22 6.54
C LEU A 180 0.08 -14.80 6.76
N ALA A 181 0.78 -14.39 7.81
CA ALA A 181 2.18 -14.74 8.03
C ALA A 181 2.38 -16.13 8.67
N ALA A 182 1.49 -16.54 9.58
CA ALA A 182 1.62 -17.75 10.38
C ALA A 182 0.39 -18.68 10.33
N GLY A 183 -0.72 -18.26 9.72
CA GLY A 183 -1.94 -19.07 9.66
C GLY A 183 -2.73 -19.12 10.97
N THR A 184 -2.43 -18.21 11.91
CA THR A 184 -3.07 -18.10 13.23
C THR A 184 -4.00 -16.90 13.30
N ASN A 185 -4.95 -16.86 14.23
CA ASN A 185 -5.87 -15.73 14.41
C ASN A 185 -6.71 -15.35 13.16
N CYS A 186 -6.85 -16.27 12.21
CA CYS A 186 -7.73 -16.12 11.05
C CYS A 186 -9.21 -16.06 11.45
N GLY A 187 -10.03 -15.41 10.62
CA GLY A 187 -11.48 -15.51 10.70
C GLY A 187 -11.99 -16.77 9.98
N SER A 188 -13.10 -16.62 9.25
CA SER A 188 -13.66 -17.71 8.45
C SER A 188 -12.83 -17.99 7.18
N PHE A 189 -12.17 -16.97 6.65
CA PHE A 189 -11.23 -17.11 5.55
C PHE A 189 -9.89 -17.62 6.08
N LYS A 190 -9.32 -18.62 5.41
CA LYS A 190 -7.98 -19.14 5.70
C LYS A 190 -7.16 -19.17 4.42
N PRO A 191 -6.02 -18.45 4.35
CA PRO A 191 -5.09 -18.57 3.24
C PRO A 191 -4.64 -20.03 3.04
N SER A 192 -4.44 -20.43 1.78
CA SER A 192 -3.96 -21.78 1.45
C SER A 192 -2.50 -22.03 1.81
N LYS A 193 -1.74 -20.98 2.11
CA LYS A 193 -0.33 -20.97 2.50
C LYS A 193 -0.08 -19.83 3.47
N THR A 194 1.02 -19.92 4.22
CA THR A 194 1.54 -18.83 5.05
C THR A 194 2.57 -18.00 4.28
N TYR A 195 2.71 -16.74 4.68
CA TYR A 195 3.53 -15.74 4.00
C TYR A 195 4.38 -14.97 5.02
N PRO A 196 5.42 -15.59 5.61
CA PRO A 196 6.18 -15.01 6.72
C PRO A 196 6.81 -13.66 6.35
N ASP A 197 7.26 -13.50 5.11
CA ASP A 197 7.89 -12.25 4.62
C ASP A 197 6.90 -11.12 4.32
N LEU A 198 5.65 -11.19 4.79
CA LEU A 198 4.65 -10.13 4.60
C LEU A 198 5.18 -8.79 5.11
N ARG A 199 5.05 -7.72 4.33
CA ARG A 199 5.74 -6.45 4.65
C ARG A 199 5.28 -5.82 5.97
N GLY A 200 4.00 -5.88 6.28
CA GLY A 200 3.41 -5.27 7.47
C GLY A 200 2.16 -4.45 7.16
N ALA A 201 2.04 -3.27 7.76
CA ALA A 201 0.84 -2.42 7.70
C ALA A 201 1.17 -0.96 7.36
N MET A 202 0.14 -0.25 6.88
CA MET A 202 0.13 1.18 6.58
C MET A 202 -1.09 1.80 7.24
N THR A 203 -1.00 3.08 7.61
CA THR A 203 -2.18 3.79 8.10
C THR A 203 -2.37 5.19 7.53
N TRP A 204 -3.62 5.51 7.21
CA TRP A 204 -4.08 6.88 7.07
C TRP A 204 -4.68 7.33 8.41
N SER A 205 -4.06 8.25 9.15
CA SER A 205 -2.75 8.86 8.94
C SER A 205 -2.04 9.04 10.28
N THR A 206 -0.75 9.38 10.26
CA THR A 206 0.00 9.70 11.49
C THR A 206 -0.66 10.83 12.31
N ASN A 207 -1.32 11.80 11.66
CA ASN A 207 -2.05 12.87 12.34
C ASN A 207 -3.30 12.35 13.06
N TRP A 208 -4.05 11.44 12.42
CA TRP A 208 -5.22 10.80 13.01
C TRP A 208 -4.86 9.81 14.11
N ASP A 209 -3.72 9.14 13.99
CA ASP A 209 -3.20 8.29 15.07
C ASP A 209 -2.82 9.15 16.29
N ALA A 210 -2.09 10.25 16.08
CA ALA A 210 -1.71 11.16 17.15
C ALA A 210 -2.91 11.80 17.85
N SER A 211 -3.93 12.23 17.11
CA SER A 211 -5.16 12.78 17.69
C SER A 211 -5.97 11.72 18.46
N ASN A 212 -5.76 10.44 18.15
CA ASN A 212 -6.33 9.29 18.85
C ASN A 212 -5.36 8.63 19.85
N GLY A 213 -4.35 9.37 20.33
CA GLY A 213 -3.45 8.92 21.40
C GLY A 213 -2.35 7.93 20.98
N ASN A 214 -2.06 7.81 19.68
CA ASN A 214 -1.09 6.88 19.10
C ASN A 214 -1.39 5.39 19.32
N GLY A 215 -2.65 5.04 19.61
CA GLY A 215 -3.03 3.66 19.92
C GLY A 215 -2.81 2.68 18.77
N TRP A 216 -2.95 3.16 17.51
CA TRP A 216 -2.75 2.33 16.33
C TRP A 216 -1.26 2.00 16.15
N SER A 217 -0.40 3.02 16.11
CA SER A 217 1.04 2.79 15.90
C SER A 217 1.72 2.08 17.07
N ALA A 218 1.27 2.31 18.31
CA ALA A 218 1.80 1.60 19.47
C ALA A 218 1.53 0.09 19.41
N THR A 219 0.33 -0.29 18.99
CA THR A 219 -0.09 -1.70 18.92
C THR A 219 0.44 -2.37 17.66
N VAL A 220 0.02 -1.89 16.47
CA VAL A 220 0.37 -2.50 15.19
C VAL A 220 1.86 -2.38 14.91
N GLY A 221 2.48 -1.26 15.28
CA GLY A 221 3.92 -1.09 15.12
C GLY A 221 4.73 -2.06 15.96
N SER A 222 4.32 -2.33 17.20
CA SER A 222 5.00 -3.34 18.04
C SER A 222 4.85 -4.73 17.44
N HIS A 223 3.65 -5.06 16.93
CA HIS A 223 3.37 -6.37 16.33
C HIS A 223 4.17 -6.61 15.05
N VAL A 224 4.13 -5.66 14.11
CA VAL A 224 4.87 -5.76 12.83
C VAL A 224 6.37 -5.91 13.04
N HIS A 225 6.98 -5.20 14.00
CA HIS A 225 8.41 -5.33 14.28
C HIS A 225 8.81 -6.63 14.99
N ALA A 226 7.83 -7.39 15.50
CA ALA A 226 8.03 -8.69 16.14
C ALA A 226 7.66 -9.87 15.23
N MET A 227 7.15 -9.60 14.03
CA MET A 227 6.89 -10.63 13.03
C MET A 227 8.22 -11.33 12.63
N PRO A 228 8.15 -12.64 12.32
CA PRO A 228 9.33 -13.46 12.00
C PRO A 228 10.10 -12.99 10.75
#